data_AF-A0A7V5LFE2-F1
#
_entry.id   AF-A0A7V5LFE2-F1
#
_cell.length_a   1.000
_cell.length_b   1.000
_cell.length_c   1.000
_cell.angle_alpha   90.00
_cell.angle_beta   90.00
_cell.angle_gamma   90.00
#
_symmetry.space_group_name_H-M   'P 1'
#
loop_
_entity.id
_entity.type
_entity.pdbx_description
1 polymer ?
#
loop_
_entity_poly.entity_id
_entity_poly.type
_entity_poly.pdbx_seq_one_letter_code
_entity_poly.pdbx_strand_id
1 'polypeptide(L)'
;MVAAPGLLIFDVDGTLTFSAGLTRLAFELAVRDIYSITDSTRGIVPFGLTDRAIFRMILKNNNLSNGDFEGQFDRFSGLSARHLERELNASDKPGLHTGVR
;
A
#
# COMPACT_ATOMS: atom_id res chain seq x y z
N MET A 1 -35.70 -0.36 27.95
CA MET A 1 -35.16 0.35 26.77
C MET A 1 -34.37 -0.66 25.95
N VAL A 2 -34.68 -0.84 24.68
CA VAL A 2 -33.86 -1.66 23.78
C VAL A 2 -32.71 -0.77 23.30
N ALA A 3 -31.46 -1.18 23.54
CA ALA A 3 -30.31 -0.41 23.10
C ALA A 3 -30.30 -0.34 21.57
N ALA A 4 -30.04 0.85 21.01
CA ALA A 4 -29.85 1.00 19.57
C ALA A 4 -28.64 0.15 19.12
N PRO A 5 -28.70 -0.48 17.93
CA PRO A 5 -27.59 -1.26 17.43
C PRO A 5 -26.36 -0.36 17.24
N GLY A 6 -25.21 -0.79 17.77
CA GLY A 6 -23.93 -0.13 17.56
C GLY A 6 -23.28 -0.56 16.25
N LEU A 7 -22.62 0.38 15.57
CA LEU A 7 -21.79 0.12 14.39
C LEU A 7 -20.31 0.20 14.78
N LEU A 8 -19.56 -0.85 14.47
CA LEU A 8 -18.11 -0.93 14.67
C LEU A 8 -17.43 -1.08 13.30
N ILE A 9 -16.47 -0.21 12.99
CA ILE A 9 -15.67 -0.25 11.75
C ILE A 9 -14.21 -0.33 12.18
N PHE A 10 -13.51 -1.34 11.67
CA PHE A 10 -12.09 -1.55 11.92
C PHE A 10 -11.28 -1.14 10.70
N ASP A 11 -10.22 -0.38 10.95
CA ASP A 11 -9.10 -0.26 10.02
C ASP A 11 -8.31 -1.58 9.97
N VAL A 12 -7.52 -1.81 8.92
CA VAL A 12 -6.80 -3.07 8.70
C VAL A 12 -5.32 -2.94 9.04
N ASP A 13 -4.59 -2.08 8.33
CA ASP A 13 -3.14 -1.97 8.43
C ASP A 13 -2.71 -1.20 9.69
N GLY A 14 -1.91 -1.82 10.54
CA GLY A 14 -1.52 -1.24 11.83
C GLY A 14 -2.62 -1.30 12.91
N THR A 15 -3.80 -1.82 12.57
CA THR A 15 -4.92 -2.03 13.49
C THR A 15 -5.19 -3.52 13.69
N LEU A 16 -5.53 -4.26 12.62
CA LEU A 16 -5.78 -5.71 12.67
C LEU A 16 -4.55 -6.52 12.27
N THR A 17 -3.81 -6.03 11.27
CA THR A 17 -2.67 -6.74 10.67
C THR A 17 -1.46 -5.81 10.54
N PHE A 18 -0.28 -6.37 10.37
CA PHE A 18 0.90 -5.61 9.98
C PHE A 18 1.61 -6.31 8.82
N SER A 19 1.96 -5.54 7.79
CA SER A 19 2.61 -6.05 6.58
C SER A 19 4.14 -6.12 6.69
N ALA A 20 4.73 -5.73 7.82
CA ALA A 20 6.19 -5.72 8.05
C ALA A 20 7.01 -4.99 6.96
N GLY A 21 6.44 -3.94 6.36
CA GLY A 21 7.07 -3.14 5.30
C GLY A 21 6.91 -3.72 3.88
N LEU A 22 6.24 -4.87 3.73
CA LEU A 22 6.05 -5.53 2.43
C LEU A 22 5.16 -4.71 1.49
N THR A 23 4.22 -3.92 2.00
CA THR A 23 3.44 -2.97 1.17
C THR A 23 4.35 -1.95 0.48
N ARG A 24 5.31 -1.38 1.21
CA ARG A 24 6.28 -0.43 0.65
C ARG A 24 7.18 -1.12 -0.39
N LEU A 25 7.64 -2.33 -0.10
CA LEU A 25 8.42 -3.13 -1.05
C LEU A 25 7.62 -3.39 -2.34
N ALA A 26 6.35 -3.75 -2.24
CA ALA A 26 5.48 -3.99 -3.38
C ALA A 26 5.30 -2.74 -4.25
N PHE A 27 5.17 -1.55 -3.63
CA PHE A 27 5.14 -0.28 -4.36
C PHE A 27 6.46 -0.01 -5.08
N GLU A 28 7.58 -0.23 -4.41
CA GLU A 28 8.92 -0.07 -4.99
C GLU A 28 9.11 -0.97 -6.22
N LEU A 29 8.70 -2.23 -6.13
CA LEU A 29 8.75 -3.20 -7.22
C LEU A 29 7.83 -2.81 -8.39
N ALA A 30 6.61 -2.36 -8.10
CA ALA A 30 5.66 -1.92 -9.13
C ALA A 30 6.19 -0.69 -9.89
N VAL A 31 6.75 0.29 -9.18
CA VAL A 31 7.33 1.49 -9.80
C VAL A 31 8.55 1.15 -10.63
N ARG A 32 9.42 0.26 -10.12
CA ARG A 32 10.56 -0.26 -10.88
C ARG A 32 10.11 -0.93 -12.18
N ASP A 33 9.06 -1.74 -12.14
CA ASP A 33 8.59 -2.45 -13.34
C ASP A 33 7.92 -1.52 -14.37
N ILE A 34 7.31 -0.41 -13.93
CA ILE A 34 6.65 0.56 -14.83
C ILE A 34 7.65 1.58 -15.39
N TYR A 35 8.51 2.13 -14.54
CA TYR A 35 9.34 3.30 -14.83
C TYR A 35 10.84 3.02 -14.79
N SER A 36 11.28 1.80 -14.43
CA SER A 36 12.69 1.44 -14.26
C SER A 36 13.44 2.28 -13.22
N ILE A 37 12.74 2.77 -12.19
CA ILE A 37 13.29 3.57 -11.09
C ILE A 37 13.40 2.72 -9.82
N THR A 38 14.45 2.96 -9.04
CA THR A 38 14.67 2.38 -7.71
C THR A 38 14.73 3.47 -6.64
N ASP A 39 14.48 3.13 -5.39
CA ASP A 39 14.35 4.08 -4.27
C ASP A 39 13.23 5.12 -4.50
N SER A 40 12.22 4.73 -5.27
CA SER A 40 11.09 5.56 -5.69
C SER A 40 10.17 5.97 -4.54
N THR A 41 10.15 5.18 -3.47
CA THR A 41 9.35 5.45 -2.27
C THR A 41 10.08 6.31 -1.21
N ARG A 42 11.30 6.77 -1.52
CA ARG A 42 12.12 7.54 -0.57
C ARG A 42 11.41 8.82 -0.11
N GLY A 43 11.43 9.04 1.20
CA GLY A 43 10.87 10.24 1.83
C GLY A 43 9.34 10.27 1.90
N ILE A 44 8.65 9.20 1.49
CA ILE A 44 7.20 9.08 1.62
C ILE A 44 6.86 8.50 3.00
N VAL A 45 6.01 9.20 3.74
CA VAL A 45 5.42 8.75 5.00
C VAL A 45 3.97 8.33 4.71
N PRO A 46 3.65 7.03 4.65
CA PRO A 46 2.37 6.55 4.11
C PRO A 46 1.20 6.57 5.11
N PHE A 47 1.44 6.82 6.41
CA PHE A 47 0.42 6.65 7.44
C PHE A 47 -0.84 7.49 7.19
N GLY A 48 -1.99 6.82 7.09
CA GLY A 48 -3.30 7.45 6.88
C GLY A 48 -3.56 7.96 5.46
N LEU A 49 -2.67 7.69 4.50
CA LEU A 49 -2.83 8.06 3.10
C LEU A 49 -3.44 6.91 2.30
N THR A 50 -4.25 7.25 1.30
CA THR A 50 -4.72 6.28 0.31
C THR A 50 -3.59 5.92 -0.66
N ASP A 51 -3.65 4.73 -1.26
CA ASP A 51 -2.71 4.31 -2.30
C ASP A 51 -2.63 5.31 -3.46
N ARG A 52 -3.76 5.94 -3.82
CA ARG A 52 -3.80 7.02 -4.83
C ARG A 52 -2.97 8.23 -4.39
N ALA A 53 -3.08 8.65 -3.13
CA ALA A 53 -2.31 9.76 -2.59
C ALA A 53 -0.82 9.42 -2.54
N ILE A 54 -0.47 8.20 -2.12
CA ILE A 54 0.90 7.70 -2.10
C ILE A 54 1.48 7.67 -3.52
N PHE A 55 0.74 7.15 -4.50
CA PHE A 55 1.19 7.10 -5.88
C PHE A 55 1.42 8.50 -6.47
N ARG A 56 0.56 9.47 -6.17
CA ARG A 56 0.80 10.89 -6.55
C ARG A 56 2.11 11.42 -5.96
N MET A 57 2.42 11.08 -4.72
CA MET A 57 3.68 11.47 -4.08
C MET A 57 4.88 10.81 -4.74
N ILE A 58 4.77 9.52 -5.12
CA ILE A 58 5.80 8.82 -5.89
C ILE A 58 6.06 9.55 -7.20
N LEU A 59 5.02 9.83 -7.99
CA LEU A 59 5.17 10.53 -9.27
C LEU A 59 5.86 11.89 -9.08
N LYS A 60 5.38 12.67 -8.09
CA LYS A 60 5.93 13.99 -7.79
C LYS A 60 7.39 13.94 -7.35
N ASN A 61 7.75 13.07 -6.40
CA ASN A 61 9.10 12.98 -5.85
C ASN A 61 10.13 12.51 -6.89
N ASN A 62 9.69 11.72 -7.88
CA ASN A 62 10.54 11.19 -8.93
C ASN A 62 10.46 11.99 -10.24
N ASN A 63 9.84 13.18 -10.24
CA ASN A 63 9.64 14.03 -11.42
C ASN A 63 8.98 13.30 -12.61
N LEU A 64 8.05 12.39 -12.33
CA LEU A 64 7.29 11.66 -13.34
C LEU A 64 6.01 12.43 -13.73
N SER A 65 5.59 12.27 -14.99
CA SER A 65 4.37 12.88 -15.49
C SER A 65 3.11 12.29 -14.83
N ASN A 66 2.10 13.13 -14.59
CA ASN A 66 0.78 12.75 -14.11
C ASN A 66 -0.31 12.83 -15.21
N GLY A 67 0.08 12.89 -16.49
CA GLY A 67 -0.85 13.15 -17.60
C GLY A 67 -1.98 12.13 -17.74
N ASP A 68 -1.67 10.83 -17.75
CA ASP A 68 -2.65 9.75 -17.68
C ASP A 68 -2.61 9.11 -16.28
N PHE A 69 -3.07 9.85 -15.27
CA PHE A 69 -2.96 9.38 -13.89
C PHE A 69 -3.77 8.10 -13.63
N GLU A 70 -4.97 7.99 -14.21
CA GLU A 70 -5.86 6.84 -13.97
C GLU A 70 -5.28 5.56 -14.59
N GLY A 71 -4.85 5.59 -15.87
CA GLY A 71 -4.23 4.42 -16.49
C GLY A 71 -2.92 4.01 -15.81
N GLN A 72 -2.13 4.99 -15.34
CA GLN A 72 -0.92 4.73 -14.57
C GLN A 72 -1.23 4.12 -13.19
N PHE A 73 -2.27 4.62 -12.51
CA PHE A 73 -2.67 4.12 -11.20
C PHE A 73 -3.25 2.70 -11.29
N ASP A 74 -4.05 2.40 -12.30
CA ASP A 74 -4.58 1.04 -12.53
C ASP A 74 -3.44 0.04 -12.77
N ARG A 75 -2.45 0.42 -13.59
CA ARG A 75 -1.27 -0.41 -13.80
C ARG A 75 -0.43 -0.58 -12.53
N PHE A 76 -0.23 0.50 -11.79
CA PHE A 76 0.50 0.50 -10.53
C PHE A 76 -0.17 -0.39 -9.49
N SER A 77 -1.48 -0.23 -9.26
CA SER A 77 -2.25 -1.00 -8.28
C SER A 77 -2.30 -2.49 -8.64
N GLY A 78 -2.46 -2.82 -9.93
CA GLY A 78 -2.42 -4.21 -10.39
C GLY A 78 -1.06 -4.89 -10.15
N LEU A 79 0.05 -4.18 -10.44
CA LEU A 79 1.40 -4.71 -10.20
C LEU A 79 1.75 -4.76 -8.72
N SER A 80 1.39 -3.74 -7.94
CA SER A 80 1.67 -3.71 -6.51
C SER A 80 0.92 -4.80 -5.77
N ALA A 81 -0.36 -5.06 -6.10
CA ALA A 81 -1.11 -6.16 -5.50
C ALA A 81 -0.46 -7.53 -5.75
N ARG A 82 0.00 -7.79 -6.99
CA ARG A 82 0.70 -9.04 -7.34
C ARG A 82 2.04 -9.19 -6.62
N HIS A 83 2.82 -8.11 -6.53
CA HIS A 83 4.07 -8.14 -5.77
C HIS A 83 3.79 -8.35 -4.29
N LEU A 84 2.80 -7.64 -3.71
CA LEU A 84 2.44 -7.80 -2.32
C LEU A 84 2.02 -9.24 -1.99
N GLU A 85 1.15 -9.85 -2.80
CA GLU A 85 0.76 -11.24 -2.66
C GLU A 85 1.97 -12.19 -2.67
N ARG A 86 2.88 -12.02 -3.64
CA ARG A 86 4.11 -12.82 -3.70
C ARG A 86 4.96 -12.66 -2.45
N GLU A 87 5.20 -11.41 -2.02
CA GLU A 87 6.07 -11.13 -0.89
C GLU A 87 5.46 -11.56 0.45
N LEU A 88 4.12 -11.48 0.60
CA LEU A 88 3.41 -12.02 1.76
C LEU A 88 3.56 -13.54 1.85
N ASN A 89 3.41 -14.25 0.73
CA ASN A 89 3.55 -15.71 0.69
C ASN A 89 5.00 -16.19 0.88
N ALA A 90 5.99 -15.33 0.61
CA ALA A 90 7.41 -15.65 0.72
C ALA A 90 8.03 -15.25 2.08
N SER A 91 7.24 -14.69 3.01
CA SER A 91 7.73 -14.09 4.25
C SER A 91 6.95 -14.58 5.47
N ASP A 92 7.67 -14.93 6.53
CA ASP A 92 7.07 -15.28 7.83
C ASP A 92 6.89 -14.05 8.75
N LYS A 93 7.19 -12.84 8.24
CA LYS A 93 7.13 -11.59 9.01
C LYS A 93 5.75 -10.94 9.14
N PRO A 94 4.88 -10.90 8.11
CA PRO A 94 3.58 -10.27 8.25
C PRO A 94 2.68 -11.10 9.18
N GLY A 95 1.70 -10.46 9.80
CA GLY A 95 0.83 -11.18 10.74
C GLY A 95 -0.28 -10.34 11.33
N LEU A 96 -0.98 -10.95 12.29
CA LEU A 96 -2.05 -10.34 13.06
C LEU A 96 -1.49 -9.60 14.28
N HIS A 97 -2.09 -8.47 14.64
CA HIS A 97 -1.78 -7.82 15.91
C HIS A 97 -2.22 -8.69 17.10
N THR A 98 -1.50 -8.54 18.22
CA THR A 98 -1.81 -9.28 19.46
C THR A 98 -3.28 -9.11 19.84
N GLY A 99 -4.01 -10.23 19.95
CA GLY A 99 -5.42 -10.25 20.32
C GLY A 99 -6.39 -10.44 19.14
N VAL A 100 -5.91 -10.28 17.90
CA VAL A 100 -6.65 -10.66 16.69
C VAL A 100 -6.41 -12.15 16.43
N ARG A 101 -7.47 -12.92 16.20
CA ARG A 101 -7.44 -14.40 16.03
C ARG A 101 -8.28 -14.84 14.85
#